data_AF-K9KEG3-F1
#
_entry.id   AF-K9KEG3-F1
#
_cell.length_a   1.000
_cell.length_b   1.000
_cell.length_c   1.000
_cell.angle_alpha   90.00
_cell.angle_beta   90.00
_cell.angle_gamma   90.00
#
_symmetry.space_group_name_H-M   'P 1'
#
loop_
_entity.id
_entity.type
_entity.pdbx_description
1 polymer ?
#
loop_
_entity_poly.entity_id
_entity_poly.type
_entity_poly.pdbx_seq_one_letter_code
_entity_poly.pdbx_strand_id
1 'polypeptide(L)'
;LIIDHNSISNPSVDFFQSCQKIRSIKAGNNPFQCTCELREFIQSIGQVSSDVVEGWPDSYKCEYPESYKGTPLKDFHLSQLSCNTALLVVTIVVPVLVLAVTVSILCIYLDLPWYLRMVCQWTQTRRRARNIPLEELQRTLQFHAFISYSGHDSAWVKSELLPNLEKEDIRICLHERNFIAGKSIVENIINCIEKSYKSIFVLSPNFVQSEWCHYELYFAHHNLFHEAFNNLILILLEPIPQYSIPSSYHKLKILMAKRTYLEWPKEKSKHGLFWANLRAAINIKLME
;
A
#
# COMPACT_ATOMS: atom_id res chain seq x y z
N LEU A 1 16.62 -34.73 -61.48
CA LEU A 1 15.22 -34.64 -61.02
C LEU A 1 14.85 -33.16 -60.98
N ILE A 2 13.91 -32.72 -61.82
CA ILE A 2 13.56 -31.29 -61.94
C ILE A 2 12.18 -31.12 -61.32
N ILE A 3 12.12 -30.38 -60.20
CA ILE A 3 10.89 -30.04 -59.46
C ILE A 3 10.91 -28.54 -59.17
N ASP A 4 11.32 -27.76 -60.17
CA ASP A 4 11.37 -26.30 -60.11
C ASP A 4 9.98 -25.72 -60.42
N HIS A 5 9.60 -24.58 -59.82
CA HIS A 5 8.28 -23.94 -60.03
C HIS A 5 7.07 -24.82 -59.66
N ASN A 6 7.15 -25.52 -58.53
CA ASN A 6 6.03 -26.28 -57.96
C ASN A 6 5.55 -25.64 -56.65
N SER A 7 4.58 -26.26 -56.00
CA SER A 7 3.99 -25.78 -54.73
C SER A 7 4.56 -26.54 -53.52
N ILE A 8 5.86 -26.83 -53.50
CA ILE A 8 6.50 -27.54 -52.38
C ILE A 8 6.86 -26.55 -51.29
N SER A 9 6.18 -26.63 -50.14
CA SER A 9 6.44 -25.75 -48.99
C SER A 9 7.32 -26.40 -47.92
N ASN A 10 7.01 -27.65 -47.53
CA ASN A 10 7.70 -28.39 -46.47
C ASN A 10 8.16 -29.77 -46.98
N PRO A 11 9.31 -29.86 -47.66
CA PRO A 11 9.87 -31.14 -48.10
C PRO A 11 10.28 -32.01 -46.91
N SER A 12 10.02 -33.32 -47.02
CA SER A 12 10.40 -34.30 -45.99
C SER A 12 11.92 -34.43 -45.87
N VAL A 13 12.40 -34.59 -44.63
CA VAL A 13 13.82 -34.81 -44.30
C VAL A 13 14.35 -36.10 -44.92
N ASP A 14 13.49 -37.11 -45.06
CA ASP A 14 13.84 -38.45 -45.59
C ASP A 14 13.99 -38.48 -47.12
N PHE A 15 13.70 -37.37 -47.80
CA PHE A 15 13.75 -37.29 -49.26
C PHE A 15 15.14 -37.65 -49.80
N PHE A 16 16.20 -37.08 -49.21
CA PHE A 16 17.59 -37.38 -49.61
C PHE A 16 18.04 -38.78 -49.17
N GLN A 17 17.46 -39.34 -48.11
CA GLN A 17 17.76 -40.70 -47.65
C GLN A 17 17.14 -41.76 -48.57
N SER A 18 15.94 -41.49 -49.08
CA SER A 18 15.19 -42.39 -49.96
C SER A 18 15.71 -42.37 -51.41
N CYS A 19 16.35 -41.27 -51.84
CA CYS A 19 16.80 -41.06 -53.22
C CYS A 19 18.33 -41.09 -53.39
N GLN A 20 18.99 -42.18 -52.98
CA GLN A 20 20.46 -42.31 -52.96
C GLN A 20 21.17 -42.31 -54.33
N LYS A 21 20.44 -42.39 -55.44
CA LYS A 21 21.00 -42.47 -56.81
C LYS A 21 20.80 -41.20 -57.66
N ILE A 22 20.33 -40.10 -57.06
CA ILE A 22 20.11 -38.85 -57.80
C ILE A 22 21.45 -38.20 -58.15
N ARG A 23 21.62 -37.86 -59.44
CA ARG A 23 22.83 -37.17 -59.95
C ARG A 23 22.71 -35.65 -59.95
N SER A 24 21.52 -35.12 -60.23
CA SER A 24 21.23 -33.69 -60.10
C SER A 24 19.77 -33.46 -59.70
N ILE A 25 19.52 -32.42 -58.89
CA ILE A 25 18.20 -31.96 -58.47
C ILE A 25 18.08 -30.45 -58.64
N LYS A 26 16.98 -29.99 -59.23
CA LYS A 26 16.64 -28.57 -59.37
C LYS A 26 15.27 -28.31 -58.76
N ALA A 27 15.21 -27.55 -57.67
CA ALA A 27 13.97 -27.32 -56.91
C ALA A 27 13.88 -25.92 -56.26
N GLY A 28 14.62 -24.93 -56.75
CA GLY A 28 14.75 -23.64 -56.09
C GLY A 28 13.47 -22.80 -56.04
N ASN A 29 12.75 -22.68 -57.15
CA ASN A 29 11.60 -21.76 -57.24
C ASN A 29 10.32 -22.40 -56.70
N ASN A 30 10.34 -22.84 -55.44
CA ASN A 30 9.18 -23.37 -54.73
C ASN A 30 8.85 -22.46 -53.53
N PRO A 31 7.57 -22.39 -53.09
CA PRO A 31 7.14 -21.53 -52.00
C PRO A 31 7.53 -22.14 -50.63
N PHE A 32 8.83 -22.15 -50.31
CA PHE A 32 9.34 -22.72 -49.07
C PHE A 32 8.80 -21.99 -47.85
N GLN A 33 8.32 -22.77 -46.88
CA GLN A 33 7.80 -22.25 -45.62
C GLN A 33 8.89 -22.38 -44.53
N CYS A 34 9.51 -21.26 -44.22
CA CYS A 34 10.62 -21.14 -43.28
C CYS A 34 10.12 -21.16 -41.83
N THR A 35 9.75 -22.36 -41.37
CA THR A 35 9.35 -22.69 -40.00
C THR A 35 10.35 -23.67 -39.38
N CYS A 36 10.10 -24.07 -38.13
CA CYS A 36 10.93 -25.06 -37.43
C CYS A 36 10.99 -26.42 -38.14
N GLU A 37 9.98 -26.79 -38.93
CA GLU A 37 9.93 -28.06 -39.68
C GLU A 37 10.94 -28.08 -40.84
N LEU A 38 11.17 -26.93 -41.50
CA LEU A 38 12.10 -26.83 -42.62
C LEU A 38 13.58 -26.86 -42.19
N ARG A 39 13.87 -26.64 -40.90
CA ARG A 39 15.23 -26.54 -40.38
C ARG A 39 16.06 -27.80 -40.65
N GLU A 40 15.48 -28.98 -40.47
CA GLU A 40 16.17 -30.25 -40.70
C GLU A 40 16.44 -30.49 -42.19
N PHE A 41 15.52 -30.08 -43.06
CA PHE A 41 15.71 -30.11 -44.51
C PHE A 41 16.83 -29.16 -44.97
N ILE A 42 16.92 -27.95 -44.40
CA ILE A 42 18.00 -27.00 -44.71
C ILE A 42 19.37 -27.56 -44.28
N GLN A 43 19.42 -28.27 -43.14
CA GLN A 43 20.64 -28.94 -42.71
C GLN A 43 21.04 -30.08 -43.65
N SER A 44 20.08 -30.88 -44.11
CA SER A 44 20.36 -32.01 -45.01
C SER A 44 20.79 -31.54 -46.40
N ILE A 45 20.11 -30.54 -46.99
CA ILE A 45 20.49 -29.99 -48.30
C ILE A 45 21.86 -29.27 -48.25
N GLY A 46 22.19 -28.62 -47.13
CA GLY A 46 23.48 -27.97 -46.92
C GLY A 46 24.66 -28.94 -46.80
N GLN A 47 24.41 -30.22 -46.51
CA GLN A 47 25.44 -31.27 -46.48
C GLN A 47 25.69 -31.90 -47.86
N VAL A 48 24.79 -31.71 -48.81
CA VAL A 48 24.92 -32.25 -50.18
C VAL A 48 25.81 -31.31 -51.02
N SER A 49 26.67 -31.87 -51.87
CA SER A 49 27.53 -31.10 -52.78
C SER A 49 26.72 -30.21 -53.72
N SER A 50 27.18 -28.97 -53.94
CA SER A 50 26.56 -28.00 -54.85
C SER A 50 26.38 -28.52 -56.28
N ASP A 51 27.23 -29.46 -56.72
CA ASP A 51 27.15 -30.05 -58.06
C ASP A 51 25.91 -30.92 -58.26
N VAL A 52 25.31 -31.40 -57.16
CA VAL A 52 24.08 -32.21 -57.17
C VAL A 52 22.85 -31.33 -57.04
N VAL A 53 22.93 -30.17 -56.36
CA VAL A 53 21.79 -29.26 -56.13
C VAL A 53 21.91 -28.02 -57.01
N GLU A 54 21.28 -28.07 -58.17
CA GLU A 54 21.33 -27.00 -59.17
C GLU A 54 20.66 -25.71 -58.66
N GLY A 55 21.41 -24.60 -58.70
CA GLY A 55 20.92 -23.28 -58.31
C GLY A 55 20.97 -22.98 -56.81
N TRP A 56 21.50 -23.88 -55.99
CA TRP A 56 21.77 -23.61 -54.58
C TRP A 56 22.95 -22.62 -54.42
N PRO A 57 22.85 -21.56 -53.58
CA PRO A 57 21.72 -21.20 -52.71
C PRO A 57 20.74 -20.17 -53.32
N ASP A 58 21.09 -19.53 -54.45
CA ASP A 58 20.42 -18.32 -54.94
C ASP A 58 18.96 -18.53 -55.35
N SER A 59 18.60 -19.70 -55.86
CA SER A 59 17.22 -20.01 -56.26
C SER A 59 16.35 -20.47 -55.09
N TYR A 60 16.92 -20.80 -53.93
CA TYR A 60 16.22 -21.36 -52.78
C TYR A 60 15.96 -20.28 -51.73
N LYS A 61 14.74 -19.73 -51.74
CA LYS A 61 14.34 -18.62 -50.85
C LYS A 61 13.07 -18.92 -50.09
N CYS A 62 12.94 -18.34 -48.90
CA CYS A 62 11.72 -18.37 -48.11
C CYS A 62 10.60 -17.56 -48.80
N GLU A 63 9.43 -18.16 -48.98
CA GLU A 63 8.22 -17.42 -49.41
C GLU A 63 7.37 -17.03 -48.20
N TYR A 64 7.31 -17.91 -47.19
CA TYR A 64 6.57 -17.71 -45.95
C TYR A 64 7.45 -18.01 -44.72
N PRO A 65 7.19 -17.40 -43.55
CA PRO A 65 6.27 -16.29 -43.31
C PRO A 65 6.81 -14.95 -43.85
N GLU A 66 5.95 -13.93 -43.97
CA GLU A 66 6.30 -12.60 -44.51
C GLU A 66 7.53 -11.97 -43.85
N SER A 67 7.81 -12.26 -42.58
CA SER A 67 8.98 -11.76 -41.85
C SER A 67 10.32 -12.24 -42.43
N TYR A 68 10.34 -13.40 -43.09
CA TYR A 68 11.54 -13.99 -43.71
C TYR A 68 11.43 -14.07 -45.23
N LYS A 69 10.43 -13.42 -45.84
CA LYS A 69 10.22 -13.50 -47.29
C LYS A 69 11.45 -13.00 -48.06
N GLY A 70 11.91 -13.81 -49.01
CA GLY A 70 13.07 -13.51 -49.85
C GLY A 70 14.43 -13.84 -49.23
N THR A 71 14.51 -14.29 -47.97
CA THR A 71 15.78 -14.72 -47.38
C THR A 71 16.24 -16.05 -48.00
N PRO A 72 17.52 -16.21 -48.38
CA PRO A 72 18.05 -17.49 -48.85
C PRO A 72 17.96 -18.55 -47.75
N LEU A 73 17.61 -19.79 -48.12
CA LEU A 73 17.47 -20.89 -47.15
C LEU A 73 18.77 -21.16 -46.38
N LYS A 74 19.94 -20.92 -46.98
CA LYS A 74 21.24 -21.07 -46.32
C LYS A 74 21.42 -20.15 -45.11
N ASP A 75 20.82 -18.96 -45.16
CA ASP A 75 20.99 -17.90 -44.15
C ASP A 75 19.87 -17.94 -43.09
N PHE A 76 18.89 -18.82 -43.27
CA PHE A 76 17.79 -19.00 -42.33
C PHE A 76 18.21 -19.86 -41.13
N HIS A 77 18.31 -19.22 -39.96
CA HIS A 77 18.65 -19.89 -38.70
C HIS A 77 17.64 -19.58 -37.60
N LEU A 78 16.89 -20.60 -37.18
CA LEU A 78 16.09 -20.56 -35.95
C LEU A 78 16.81 -21.28 -34.81
N SER A 79 16.80 -20.68 -33.62
CA SER A 79 17.40 -21.28 -32.42
C SER A 79 16.61 -22.51 -31.95
N GLN A 80 17.30 -23.52 -31.41
CA GLN A 80 16.67 -24.72 -30.82
C GLN A 80 15.64 -24.36 -29.74
N LEU A 81 15.90 -23.28 -29.00
CA LEU A 81 15.06 -22.75 -27.94
C LEU A 81 13.72 -22.20 -28.48
N SER A 82 13.72 -21.58 -29.66
CA SER A 82 12.51 -21.04 -30.29
C SER A 82 11.61 -22.14 -30.86
N CYS A 83 12.17 -23.30 -31.21
CA CYS A 83 11.42 -24.41 -31.81
C CYS A 83 10.86 -25.40 -30.78
N ASN A 84 11.37 -25.37 -29.54
CA ASN A 84 10.82 -26.18 -28.44
C ASN A 84 9.95 -25.30 -27.52
N THR A 85 8.65 -25.32 -27.78
CA THR A 85 7.65 -24.53 -27.04
C THR A 85 7.67 -24.81 -25.54
N ALA A 86 7.92 -26.06 -25.11
CA ALA A 86 8.02 -26.40 -23.69
C ALA A 86 9.25 -25.73 -23.03
N LEU A 87 10.40 -25.76 -23.71
CA LEU A 87 11.63 -25.14 -23.21
C LEU A 87 11.52 -23.61 -23.17
N LEU A 88 10.87 -23.01 -24.16
CA LEU A 88 10.59 -21.57 -24.21
C LEU A 88 9.67 -21.13 -23.07
N VAL A 89 8.59 -21.89 -22.81
CA VAL A 89 7.68 -21.60 -21.69
C VAL A 89 8.40 -21.72 -20.34
N VAL A 90 9.19 -22.78 -20.13
CA VAL A 90 9.95 -22.97 -18.88
C VAL A 90 10.95 -21.83 -18.67
N THR A 91 11.68 -21.43 -19.71
CA THR A 91 12.69 -20.36 -19.61
C THR A 91 12.11 -18.97 -19.34
N ILE A 92 10.86 -18.70 -19.71
CA ILE A 92 10.20 -17.43 -19.41
C ILE A 92 9.48 -17.47 -18.05
N VAL A 93 8.75 -18.54 -17.75
CA VAL A 93 7.88 -18.62 -16.57
C VAL A 93 8.69 -18.73 -15.28
N VAL A 94 9.77 -19.52 -15.27
CA VAL A 94 10.62 -19.71 -14.09
C VAL A 94 11.27 -18.40 -13.58
N PRO A 95 11.94 -17.58 -14.40
CA PRO A 95 12.54 -16.33 -13.90
C PRO A 95 11.49 -15.31 -13.47
N VAL A 96 10.34 -15.25 -14.14
CA VAL A 96 9.22 -14.37 -13.72
C VAL A 96 8.71 -14.78 -12.34
N LEU A 97 8.55 -16.08 -12.09
CA LEU A 97 8.12 -16.58 -10.79
C LEU A 97 9.15 -16.26 -9.68
N VAL A 98 10.45 -16.45 -9.96
CA VAL A 98 11.53 -16.13 -9.01
C VAL A 98 11.55 -14.63 -8.69
N LEU A 99 11.40 -13.77 -9.71
CA LEU A 99 11.31 -12.32 -9.52
C LEU A 99 10.10 -11.94 -8.65
N ALA A 100 8.93 -12.52 -8.91
CA ALA A 100 7.71 -12.24 -8.14
C ALA A 100 7.85 -12.64 -6.67
N VAL A 101 8.46 -13.81 -6.40
CA VAL A 101 8.69 -14.30 -5.02
C VAL A 101 9.68 -13.41 -4.29
N THR A 102 10.80 -13.03 -4.92
CA THR A 102 11.81 -12.16 -4.30
C THR A 102 11.26 -10.78 -3.96
N VAL A 103 10.50 -10.16 -4.88
CA VAL A 103 9.82 -8.88 -4.62
C VAL A 103 8.80 -9.01 -3.48
N SER A 104 8.02 -10.10 -3.44
CA SER A 104 7.04 -10.32 -2.37
C SER A 104 7.70 -10.43 -1.00
N ILE A 105 8.81 -11.18 -0.88
CA ILE A 105 9.57 -11.30 0.36
C ILE A 105 10.14 -9.94 0.78
N LEU A 106 10.69 -9.17 -0.16
CA LEU A 106 11.23 -7.84 0.14
C LEU A 106 10.12 -6.88 0.63
N CYS A 107 8.94 -6.91 0.01
CA CYS A 107 7.77 -6.13 0.43
C CYS A 107 7.28 -6.50 1.83
N ILE A 108 7.34 -7.79 2.20
CA ILE A 108 7.00 -8.25 3.56
C ILE A 108 8.08 -7.83 4.55
N TYR A 109 9.36 -8.00 4.22
CA TYR A 109 10.48 -7.64 5.08
C TYR A 109 10.58 -6.14 5.37
N LEU A 110 10.22 -5.30 4.40
CA LEU A 110 10.25 -3.84 4.51
C LEU A 110 8.95 -3.24 5.10
N ASP A 111 8.03 -4.05 5.61
CA ASP A 111 6.77 -3.60 6.22
C ASP A 111 5.92 -2.63 5.35
N LEU A 112 6.09 -2.68 4.02
CA LEU A 112 5.39 -1.83 3.05
C LEU A 112 3.85 -1.82 3.22
N PRO A 113 3.19 -2.96 3.47
CA PRO A 113 1.76 -3.01 3.74
C PRO A 113 1.36 -2.26 5.03
N TRP A 114 2.24 -2.23 6.04
CA TRP A 114 2.00 -1.47 7.28
C TRP A 114 2.10 0.04 7.03
N TYR A 115 3.12 0.49 6.30
CA TYR A 115 3.28 1.90 5.91
C TYR A 115 2.13 2.40 5.03
N LEU A 116 1.69 1.62 4.04
CA LEU A 116 0.56 2.00 3.18
C LEU A 116 -0.75 2.11 3.97
N ARG A 117 -1.00 1.21 4.94
CA ARG A 117 -2.16 1.32 5.84
C ARG A 117 -2.09 2.57 6.69
N MET A 118 -0.93 2.91 7.23
CA MET A 118 -0.72 4.13 8.01
C MET A 118 -0.98 5.39 7.18
N VAL A 119 -0.46 5.45 5.95
CA VAL A 119 -0.67 6.60 5.04
C VAL A 119 -2.13 6.72 4.61
N CYS A 120 -2.81 5.60 4.32
CA CYS A 120 -4.25 5.61 4.02
C CYS A 120 -5.09 6.07 5.22
N GLN A 121 -4.78 5.61 6.43
CA GLN A 121 -5.47 6.07 7.64
C GLN A 121 -5.22 7.56 7.90
N TRP A 122 -3.98 8.03 7.73
CA TRP A 122 -3.61 9.44 7.88
C TRP A 122 -4.28 10.35 6.85
N THR A 123 -4.43 9.90 5.61
CA THR A 123 -5.13 10.67 4.56
C THR A 123 -6.64 10.69 4.80
N GLN A 124 -7.23 9.61 5.32
CA GLN A 124 -8.65 9.55 5.68
C GLN A 124 -8.98 10.46 6.88
N THR A 125 -8.15 10.47 7.92
CA THR A 125 -8.34 11.38 9.07
C THR A 125 -8.18 12.84 8.65
N ARG A 126 -7.19 13.15 7.81
CA ARG A 126 -6.99 14.51 7.28
C ARG A 126 -8.15 14.98 6.38
N ARG A 127 -8.77 14.08 5.61
CA ARG A 127 -9.99 14.40 4.83
C ARG A 127 -11.22 14.61 5.73
N ARG A 128 -11.39 13.81 6.78
CA ARG A 128 -12.49 13.98 7.75
C ARG A 128 -12.37 15.31 8.52
N ALA A 129 -11.15 15.73 8.87
CA ALA A 129 -10.91 17.02 9.51
C ALA A 129 -11.30 18.23 8.63
N ARG A 130 -11.33 18.07 7.29
CA ARG A 130 -11.60 19.17 6.35
C ARG A 130 -13.10 19.46 6.12
N ASN A 131 -14.00 18.58 6.56
CA ASN A 131 -15.44 18.67 6.25
C ASN A 131 -16.31 19.11 7.44
N ILE A 132 -15.73 19.56 8.56
CA ILE A 132 -16.50 20.18 9.64
C ILE A 132 -16.72 21.64 9.25
N PRO A 133 -17.98 22.14 9.12
CA PRO A 133 -18.25 23.54 8.80
C PRO A 133 -17.74 24.39 9.96
N LEU A 134 -16.61 25.06 9.74
CA LEU A 134 -15.82 25.66 10.80
C LEU A 134 -16.26 27.09 11.14
N GLU A 135 -16.89 27.78 10.19
CA GLU A 135 -17.20 29.22 10.27
C GLU A 135 -18.21 29.59 11.38
N GLU A 136 -19.16 28.71 11.71
CA GLU A 136 -20.20 29.03 12.70
C GLU A 136 -19.76 28.67 14.14
N LEU A 137 -18.88 27.68 14.30
CA LEU A 137 -18.31 27.28 15.59
C LEU A 137 -17.18 28.22 16.05
N GLN A 138 -16.40 28.79 15.11
CA GLN A 138 -15.24 29.63 15.43
C GLN A 138 -15.56 30.91 16.21
N ARG A 139 -16.79 31.43 16.17
CA ARG A 139 -17.16 32.68 16.85
C ARG A 139 -17.33 32.56 18.37
N THR A 140 -17.41 31.35 18.92
CA THR A 140 -17.60 31.11 20.37
C THR A 140 -16.41 30.42 21.04
N LEU A 141 -15.46 29.90 20.26
CA LEU A 141 -14.31 29.15 20.76
C LEU A 141 -13.22 30.07 21.31
N GLN A 142 -12.93 29.93 22.59
CA GLN A 142 -11.89 30.69 23.30
C GLN A 142 -10.58 29.89 23.43
N PHE A 143 -10.67 28.57 23.36
CA PHE A 143 -9.55 27.66 23.56
C PHE A 143 -9.43 26.67 22.39
N HIS A 144 -8.21 26.26 22.09
CA HIS A 144 -7.95 25.20 21.12
C HIS A 144 -8.28 23.83 21.71
N ALA A 145 -7.94 23.62 22.98
CA ALA A 145 -8.19 22.37 23.67
C ALA A 145 -8.57 22.56 25.14
N PHE A 146 -9.51 21.76 25.63
CA PHE A 146 -9.73 21.53 27.05
C PHE A 146 -8.95 20.28 27.48
N ILE A 147 -8.22 20.33 28.59
CA ILE A 147 -7.50 19.16 29.13
C ILE A 147 -8.12 18.75 30.46
N SER A 148 -8.53 17.48 30.51
CA SER A 148 -9.02 16.82 31.73
C SER A 148 -8.05 15.72 32.16
N TYR A 149 -7.61 15.77 33.41
CA TYR A 149 -6.63 14.85 33.99
C TYR A 149 -6.86 14.70 35.50
N SER A 150 -6.33 13.64 36.12
CA SER A 150 -6.40 13.46 37.58
C SER A 150 -5.32 14.30 38.27
N GLY A 151 -5.58 14.81 39.48
CA GLY A 151 -4.56 15.51 40.26
C GLY A 151 -3.27 14.71 40.49
N HIS A 152 -3.36 13.37 40.50
CA HIS A 152 -2.20 12.47 40.58
C HIS A 152 -1.28 12.55 39.35
N ASP A 153 -1.85 12.84 38.18
CA ASP A 153 -1.14 12.93 36.91
C ASP A 153 -0.66 14.37 36.61
N SER A 154 -0.89 15.30 37.55
CA SER A 154 -0.57 16.73 37.41
C SER A 154 0.91 16.98 37.12
N ALA A 155 1.80 16.18 37.70
CA ALA A 155 3.24 16.29 37.47
C ALA A 155 3.58 16.13 35.98
N TRP A 156 3.11 15.04 35.36
CA TRP A 156 3.33 14.78 33.94
C TRP A 156 2.64 15.81 33.04
N VAL A 157 1.39 16.18 33.36
CA VAL A 157 0.67 17.19 32.57
C VAL A 157 1.39 18.53 32.57
N LYS A 158 1.88 18.98 33.73
CA LYS A 158 2.57 20.28 33.86
C LYS A 158 3.99 20.27 33.31
N SER A 159 4.73 19.15 33.42
CA SER A 159 6.12 19.08 32.94
C SER A 159 6.24 18.67 31.47
N GLU A 160 5.35 17.82 30.97
CA GLU A 160 5.42 17.25 29.62
C GLU A 160 4.32 17.82 28.71
N LEU A 161 3.05 17.66 29.06
CA LEU A 161 1.93 17.97 28.15
C LEU A 161 1.81 19.47 27.86
N LEU A 162 1.70 20.30 28.90
CA LEU A 162 1.51 21.75 28.73
C LEU A 162 2.68 22.42 28.01
N PRO A 163 3.96 22.17 28.35
CA PRO A 163 5.06 22.82 27.65
C PRO A 163 5.19 22.40 26.18
N ASN A 164 4.70 21.22 25.79
CA ASN A 164 4.71 20.79 24.38
C ASN A 164 3.55 21.36 23.57
N LEU A 165 2.47 21.81 24.23
CA LEU A 165 1.30 22.41 23.57
C LEU A 165 1.33 23.94 23.60
N GLU A 166 1.59 24.56 24.76
CA GLU A 166 1.59 26.03 24.93
C GLU A 166 2.74 26.73 24.17
N LYS A 167 3.83 26.02 23.83
CA LYS A 167 4.94 26.57 23.01
C LYS A 167 4.52 27.02 21.61
N GLU A 168 3.39 26.52 21.10
CA GLU A 168 2.91 26.77 19.74
C GLU A 168 1.68 27.71 19.72
N ASP A 169 1.52 28.56 20.74
CA ASP A 169 0.40 29.51 20.88
C ASP A 169 -0.99 28.84 21.01
N ILE A 170 -0.99 27.58 21.45
CA ILE A 170 -2.20 26.81 21.71
C ILE A 170 -2.78 27.25 23.06
N ARG A 171 -3.87 28.03 23.03
CA ARG A 171 -4.70 28.32 24.21
C ARG A 171 -5.40 27.06 24.76
N ILE A 172 -5.18 26.76 26.04
CA ILE A 172 -5.70 25.57 26.72
C ILE A 172 -6.67 25.94 27.85
N CYS A 173 -7.83 25.29 27.94
CA CYS A 173 -8.73 25.34 29.11
C CYS A 173 -8.28 24.26 30.11
N LEU A 174 -7.94 24.66 31.34
CA LEU A 174 -7.57 23.76 32.43
C LEU A 174 -8.51 23.96 33.62
N HIS A 175 -8.91 22.85 34.25
CA HIS A 175 -9.82 22.91 35.39
C HIS A 175 -9.24 23.73 36.57
N GLU A 176 -7.93 23.66 36.82
CA GLU A 176 -7.28 24.41 37.91
C GLU A 176 -7.23 25.93 37.64
N ARG A 177 -7.25 26.36 36.38
CA ARG A 177 -7.04 27.77 36.00
C ARG A 177 -8.32 28.49 35.58
N ASN A 178 -9.23 27.77 34.92
CA ASN A 178 -10.35 28.38 34.20
C ASN A 178 -11.72 28.10 34.84
N PHE A 179 -11.79 27.27 35.89
CA PHE A 179 -13.03 27.03 36.60
C PHE A 179 -13.43 28.25 37.42
N ILE A 180 -14.70 28.60 37.34
CA ILE A 180 -15.25 29.75 38.04
C ILE A 180 -15.80 29.27 39.37
N ALA A 181 -15.30 29.85 40.47
CA ALA A 181 -15.81 29.59 41.81
C ALA A 181 -17.29 29.99 41.90
N GLY A 182 -18.09 29.17 42.59
CA GLY A 182 -19.55 29.37 42.70
C GLY A 182 -20.39 28.68 41.63
N LYS A 183 -19.79 28.08 40.60
CA LYS A 183 -20.46 27.17 39.66
C LYS A 183 -20.22 25.70 40.05
N SER A 184 -21.14 24.82 39.65
CA SER A 184 -20.95 23.37 39.84
C SER A 184 -19.77 22.85 39.01
N ILE A 185 -19.13 21.75 39.46
CA ILE A 185 -18.02 21.12 38.72
C ILE A 185 -18.48 20.71 37.31
N VAL A 186 -19.70 20.17 37.21
CA VAL A 186 -20.29 19.74 35.93
C VAL A 186 -20.48 20.94 35.00
N GLU A 187 -21.04 22.06 35.48
CA GLU A 187 -21.17 23.28 34.67
C GLU A 187 -19.83 23.84 34.20
N ASN A 188 -18.81 23.82 35.07
CA ASN A 188 -17.47 24.27 34.73
C ASN A 188 -16.84 23.39 33.63
N ILE A 189 -17.03 22.07 33.72
CA ILE A 189 -16.61 21.12 32.68
C ILE A 189 -17.33 21.44 31.35
N ILE A 190 -18.65 21.56 31.38
CA ILE A 190 -19.46 21.87 30.19
C ILE A 190 -18.98 23.16 29.52
N ASN A 191 -18.80 24.22 30.30
CA ASN A 191 -18.34 25.51 29.79
C ASN A 191 -16.91 25.44 29.20
N CYS A 192 -15.99 24.65 29.76
CA CYS A 192 -14.69 24.42 29.12
C CYS A 192 -14.82 23.62 27.81
N ILE A 193 -15.68 22.59 27.78
CA ILE A 193 -15.90 21.77 26.57
C ILE A 193 -16.49 22.61 25.45
N GLU A 194 -17.53 23.41 25.72
CA GLU A 194 -18.20 24.25 24.72
C GLU A 194 -17.31 25.37 24.18
N LYS A 195 -16.40 25.90 25.01
CA LYS A 195 -15.46 26.95 24.61
C LYS A 195 -14.18 26.43 23.97
N SER A 196 -14.01 25.11 23.87
CA SER A 196 -12.81 24.47 23.34
C SER A 196 -13.10 23.71 22.05
N TYR A 197 -12.20 23.80 21.07
CA TYR A 197 -12.39 23.08 19.81
C TYR A 197 -12.26 21.55 19.99
N LYS A 198 -11.30 21.12 20.81
CA LYS A 198 -11.08 19.73 21.18
C LYS A 198 -11.12 19.54 22.70
N SER A 199 -11.46 18.34 23.14
CA SER A 199 -11.35 17.91 24.53
C SER A 199 -10.35 16.77 24.61
N ILE A 200 -9.30 16.92 25.41
CA ILE A 200 -8.21 15.96 25.60
C ILE A 200 -8.36 15.36 26.98
N PHE A 201 -8.56 14.04 27.06
CA PHE A 201 -8.65 13.33 28.34
C PHE A 201 -7.39 12.50 28.54
N VAL A 202 -6.71 12.73 29.66
CA VAL A 202 -5.52 11.99 30.08
C VAL A 202 -5.98 10.82 30.95
N LEU A 203 -6.04 9.65 30.32
CA LEU A 203 -6.54 8.42 30.92
C LEU A 203 -5.41 7.72 31.69
N SER A 204 -5.67 7.48 32.97
CA SER A 204 -4.87 6.69 33.90
C SER A 204 -5.84 5.94 34.85
N PRO A 205 -5.38 4.94 35.62
CA PRO A 205 -6.19 4.33 36.66
C PRO A 205 -6.76 5.37 37.65
N ASN A 206 -5.98 6.40 37.99
CA ASN A 206 -6.40 7.49 38.89
C ASN A 206 -7.51 8.33 38.26
N PHE A 207 -7.41 8.63 36.96
CA PHE A 207 -8.44 9.38 36.24
C PHE A 207 -9.79 8.65 36.22
N VAL A 208 -9.76 7.33 36.04
CA VAL A 208 -10.98 6.51 36.07
C VAL A 208 -11.64 6.55 37.44
N GLN A 209 -10.84 6.55 38.52
CA GLN A 209 -11.35 6.54 39.88
C GLN A 209 -11.86 7.91 40.37
N SER A 210 -11.20 9.02 39.99
CA SER A 210 -11.54 10.35 40.53
C SER A 210 -12.38 11.20 39.58
N GLU A 211 -12.04 11.25 38.29
CA GLU A 211 -12.61 12.24 37.37
C GLU A 211 -13.72 11.68 36.47
N TRP A 212 -13.58 10.42 36.02
CA TRP A 212 -14.45 9.86 34.99
C TRP A 212 -15.95 9.88 35.34
N CYS A 213 -16.29 9.78 36.62
CA CYS A 213 -17.66 9.81 37.11
C CYS A 213 -18.45 11.02 36.60
N HIS A 214 -17.83 12.20 36.60
CA HIS A 214 -18.46 13.44 36.11
C HIS A 214 -18.75 13.38 34.61
N TYR A 215 -17.85 12.77 33.84
CA TYR A 215 -17.98 12.65 32.39
C TYR A 215 -18.99 11.59 32.00
N GLU A 216 -19.04 10.46 32.70
CA GLU A 216 -20.06 9.42 32.45
C GLU A 216 -21.48 10.00 32.62
N LEU A 217 -21.69 10.81 33.67
CA LEU A 217 -22.96 11.51 33.90
C LEU A 217 -23.23 12.57 32.82
N TYR A 218 -22.25 13.43 32.53
CA TYR A 218 -22.38 14.46 31.48
C TYR A 218 -22.81 13.86 30.15
N PHE A 219 -22.10 12.83 29.74
CA PHE A 219 -22.33 12.11 28.51
C PHE A 219 -23.69 11.40 28.50
N ALA A 220 -24.13 10.80 29.60
CA ALA A 220 -25.45 10.16 29.68
C ALA A 220 -26.60 11.13 29.39
N HIS A 221 -26.46 12.40 29.80
CA HIS A 221 -27.49 13.43 29.61
C HIS A 221 -27.40 14.19 28.27
N HIS A 222 -26.24 14.20 27.62
CA HIS A 222 -26.06 14.93 26.36
C HIS A 222 -26.03 13.96 25.16
N ASN A 223 -27.10 13.98 24.35
CA ASN A 223 -27.27 13.17 23.13
C ASN A 223 -26.23 13.46 22.02
N LEU A 224 -25.30 14.39 22.25
CA LEU A 224 -24.15 14.73 21.39
C LEU A 224 -23.13 13.59 21.23
N PHE A 225 -23.45 12.38 21.70
CA PHE A 225 -22.56 11.24 21.72
C PHE A 225 -21.86 10.98 20.38
N HIS A 226 -22.52 11.18 19.24
CA HIS A 226 -21.91 10.98 17.93
C HIS A 226 -21.02 12.13 17.46
N GLU A 227 -21.35 13.38 17.79
CA GLU A 227 -20.60 14.57 17.35
C GLU A 227 -19.40 14.87 18.28
N ALA A 228 -19.58 14.65 19.59
CA ALA A 228 -18.55 14.83 20.60
C ALA A 228 -17.35 13.87 20.41
N PHE A 229 -17.55 12.67 19.86
CA PHE A 229 -16.43 11.75 19.55
C PHE A 229 -15.46 12.30 18.52
N ASN A 230 -15.91 13.15 17.58
CA ASN A 230 -14.99 13.75 16.60
C ASN A 230 -14.08 14.81 17.23
N ASN A 231 -14.46 15.35 18.39
CA ASN A 231 -13.72 16.39 19.10
C ASN A 231 -13.01 15.87 20.37
N LEU A 232 -13.19 14.60 20.72
CA LEU A 232 -12.54 13.97 21.85
C LEU A 232 -11.21 13.30 21.43
N ILE A 233 -10.13 13.67 22.12
CA ILE A 233 -8.82 13.04 22.01
C ILE A 233 -8.54 12.31 23.32
N LEU A 234 -8.25 11.02 23.25
CA LEU A 234 -7.90 10.22 24.41
C LEU A 234 -6.41 9.98 24.43
N ILE A 235 -5.74 10.32 25.52
CA ILE A 235 -4.34 9.98 25.79
C ILE A 235 -4.34 8.88 26.84
N LEU A 236 -3.77 7.72 26.55
CA LEU A 236 -3.56 6.67 27.54
C LEU A 236 -2.18 6.85 28.16
N LEU A 237 -2.12 7.48 29.35
CA LEU A 237 -0.89 7.74 30.07
C LEU A 237 -0.34 6.46 30.72
N GLU A 238 -1.24 5.68 31.32
CA GLU A 238 -0.93 4.41 31.95
C GLU A 238 -1.96 3.34 31.55
N PRO A 239 -1.55 2.07 31.42
CA PRO A 239 -2.48 1.00 31.07
C PRO A 239 -3.52 0.82 32.18
N ILE A 240 -4.80 0.93 31.80
CA ILE A 240 -5.94 0.78 32.72
C ILE A 240 -6.38 -0.68 32.72
N PRO A 241 -6.27 -1.39 33.86
CA PRO A 241 -6.73 -2.77 33.92
C PRO A 241 -8.26 -2.84 33.89
N GLN A 242 -8.82 -3.83 33.21
CA GLN A 242 -10.27 -3.93 33.00
C GLN A 242 -11.08 -4.01 34.30
N TYR A 243 -10.50 -4.59 35.37
CA TYR A 243 -11.15 -4.69 36.68
C TYR A 243 -11.29 -3.33 37.39
N SER A 244 -10.47 -2.33 37.03
CA SER A 244 -10.52 -1.00 37.62
C SER A 244 -11.62 -0.12 37.05
N ILE A 245 -12.26 -0.55 35.96
CA ILE A 245 -13.34 0.18 35.30
C ILE A 245 -14.68 -0.32 35.88
N PRO A 246 -15.42 0.50 36.64
CA PRO A 246 -16.73 0.14 37.16
C PRO A 246 -17.68 -0.39 36.09
N SER A 247 -18.59 -1.29 36.50
CA SER A 247 -19.56 -1.89 35.59
C SER A 247 -20.45 -0.84 34.92
N SER A 248 -20.79 0.21 35.66
CA SER A 248 -21.62 1.37 35.27
C SER A 248 -20.99 2.32 34.27
N TYR A 249 -19.66 2.26 34.05
CA TYR A 249 -18.97 3.16 33.10
C TYR A 249 -19.05 2.61 31.68
N HIS A 250 -20.26 2.58 31.13
CA HIS A 250 -20.55 2.04 29.81
C HIS A 250 -19.83 2.82 28.71
N LYS A 251 -19.74 4.14 28.84
CA LYS A 251 -19.16 5.01 27.81
C LYS A 251 -17.65 4.90 27.76
N LEU A 252 -17.00 4.82 28.92
CA LEU A 252 -15.57 4.50 28.98
C LEU A 252 -15.24 3.18 28.30
N LYS A 253 -16.03 2.13 28.57
CA LYS A 253 -15.81 0.80 27.98
C LYS A 253 -15.91 0.83 26.46
N ILE A 254 -16.90 1.55 25.90
CA ILE A 254 -17.04 1.72 24.45
C ILE A 254 -15.82 2.45 23.87
N LEU A 255 -15.35 3.51 24.54
CA LEU A 255 -14.16 4.26 24.13
C LEU A 255 -12.89 3.41 24.13
N MET A 256 -12.70 2.62 25.19
CA MET A 256 -11.58 1.68 25.31
C MET A 256 -11.64 0.55 24.28
N ALA A 257 -12.83 0.01 24.00
CA ALA A 257 -13.03 -1.04 23.00
C ALA A 257 -12.69 -0.59 21.57
N LYS A 258 -12.95 0.69 21.23
CA LYS A 258 -12.62 1.26 19.92
C LYS A 258 -11.11 1.44 19.68
N ARG A 259 -10.29 1.44 20.74
CA ARG A 259 -8.83 1.66 20.69
C ARG A 259 -8.41 2.93 19.95
N THR A 260 -9.22 3.98 20.04
CA THR A 260 -8.94 5.29 19.46
C THR A 260 -8.30 6.21 20.49
N TYR A 261 -7.13 5.82 21.01
CA TYR A 261 -6.35 6.60 21.96
C TYR A 261 -4.88 6.69 21.53
N LEU A 262 -4.22 7.77 21.94
CA LEU A 262 -2.79 7.95 21.82
C LEU A 262 -2.12 7.39 23.07
N GLU A 263 -1.42 6.27 22.96
CA GLU A 263 -0.70 5.68 24.09
C GLU A 263 0.61 6.41 24.34
N TRP A 264 0.89 6.73 25.60
CA TRP A 264 2.15 7.34 26.00
C TRP A 264 3.30 6.33 25.93
N PRO A 265 4.30 6.54 25.05
CA PRO A 265 5.37 5.58 24.86
C PRO A 265 6.36 5.54 26.03
N LYS A 266 6.68 4.31 26.49
CA LYS A 266 7.73 4.06 27.51
C LYS A 266 9.13 4.42 27.02
N GLU A 267 9.39 4.25 25.71
CA GLU A 267 10.67 4.55 25.10
C GLU A 267 10.76 6.05 24.73
N LYS A 268 11.79 6.73 25.26
CA LYS A 268 12.02 8.16 25.00
C LYS A 268 12.20 8.50 23.51
N SER A 269 12.76 7.58 22.72
CA SER A 269 12.94 7.75 21.27
C SER A 269 11.61 7.94 20.52
N LYS A 270 10.51 7.37 21.06
CA LYS A 270 9.16 7.42 20.44
C LYS A 270 8.35 8.64 20.89
N HIS A 271 8.85 9.46 21.81
CA HIS A 271 8.16 10.65 22.31
C HIS A 271 7.89 11.66 21.20
N GLY A 272 8.84 11.85 20.28
CA GLY A 272 8.68 12.76 19.14
C GLY A 272 7.48 12.41 18.24
N LEU A 273 7.27 11.11 18.00
CA LEU A 273 6.13 10.62 17.22
C LEU A 273 4.80 10.84 17.95
N PHE A 274 4.76 10.60 19.26
CA PHE A 274 3.58 10.87 20.09
C PHE A 274 3.15 12.34 19.98
N TRP A 275 4.10 13.27 20.15
CA TRP A 275 3.81 14.70 20.06
C TRP A 275 3.39 15.14 18.66
N ALA A 276 4.00 14.58 17.61
CA ALA A 276 3.58 14.86 16.24
C ALA A 276 2.14 14.41 15.96
N ASN A 277 1.75 13.23 16.45
CA ASN A 277 0.38 12.73 16.32
C ASN A 277 -0.62 13.53 17.14
N LEU A 278 -0.26 13.91 18.38
CA LEU A 278 -1.12 14.74 19.23
C LEU A 278 -1.37 16.11 18.59
N ARG A 279 -0.32 16.78 18.11
CA ARG A 279 -0.46 18.06 17.40
C ARG A 279 -1.32 17.92 16.15
N ALA A 280 -1.10 16.89 15.34
CA ALA A 280 -1.92 16.64 14.16
C ALA A 280 -3.41 16.44 14.48
N ALA A 281 -3.74 15.91 15.67
CA ALA A 281 -5.11 15.74 16.13
C ALA A 281 -5.76 17.05 16.63
N ILE A 282 -4.97 17.98 17.16
CA ILE A 282 -5.43 19.29 17.65
C ILE A 282 -5.53 20.31 16.52
N ASN A 283 -4.68 20.20 15.49
CA ASN A 283 -4.31 21.31 14.61
C ASN A 283 -5.51 21.98 13.94
N ILE A 284 -5.82 23.18 14.45
CA ILE A 284 -6.74 24.13 13.87
C ILE A 284 -6.23 25.54 14.10
N LYS A 285 -6.41 26.42 13.12
CA LYS A 285 -6.12 27.84 13.28
C LYS A 285 -7.39 28.52 13.81
N LEU A 286 -7.40 28.96 15.07
CA LEU A 286 -8.46 29.86 15.56
C LEU A 286 -8.29 31.23 14.86
N MET A 287 -9.39 31.86 14.46
CA MET A 287 -9.35 33.26 14.01
C MET A 287 -9.22 34.15 15.25
N GLU A 288 -8.31 35.11 15.21
CA GLU A 288 -8.14 36.16 16.24
C GLU A 288 -9.39 37.05 16.35
#